data_AF-A0A1Z8JR42-F1
#
_entry.id   AF-A0A1Z8JR42-F1
#
_cell.length_a   1.000
_cell.length_b   1.000
_cell.length_c   1.000
_cell.angle_alpha   90.00
_cell.angle_beta   90.00
_cell.angle_gamma   90.00
#
_symmetry.space_group_name_H-M   'P 1'
#
loop_
_entity.id
_entity.type
_entity.pdbx_description
1 polymer ?
#
loop_
_entity_poly.entity_id
_entity_poly.type
_entity_poly.pdbx_seq_one_letter_code
_entity_poly.pdbx_strand_id
1 'polypeptide(L)'
;MSLLRFLSIFVGLFAVLLSTFKFGSFMDTSTTINESTRLQNYYVEKQLSYLHDNMNNINMNTQDTLDLDGKGLERSDEVFRLLTFNTWGLKYVSKFRRERLTAIAERLAGLKNNEFPSYNSDGDNDDYDIVALQEIWTKEDWDYIDRICASKFPFRRWFSSGILSGPGLAILSKYPIKKTSLYRFPVNGRPSAFFRGDWYVGKSVAVTILKLNNGSTIALLNSHMHAPYAKSGDAAYETHRACQAWEIANIVNDLKSAGHAVILVGDLNSRPGSIPYEILQKEAGLADSWEVINGETDLELVKAMQPWEQIVRAATTCDSILNTWRADRNPDEACRLDYALIDKNLLHPVEAGVKFTEKIPNVGSYSDHFAYSVNLRLNKEPLSKITATECPNNDLLGLYLKFRNLVNNYIQTTLEWQRQWRLWHFVLSMFIAIAFIPVIIVVSYRAPWSSVLFYFFGCIIFSTGLVNGMISFLFGRYELRNLREVIFEIDDRTNFLKHVIQC
;
A
#
# COMPACT_ATOMS: atom_id res chain seq x y z
N MET A 1 49.15 -14.91 -20.54
CA MET A 1 48.78 -13.51 -20.18
C MET A 1 47.35 -13.16 -20.66
N SER A 2 46.37 -14.06 -20.51
CA SER A 2 45.02 -13.86 -21.10
C SER A 2 43.83 -14.31 -20.24
N LEU A 3 44.03 -14.90 -19.05
CA LEU A 3 42.92 -15.22 -18.14
C LEU A 3 42.62 -14.07 -17.15
N LEU A 4 43.65 -13.42 -16.61
CA LEU A 4 43.50 -12.24 -15.75
C LEU A 4 42.89 -11.03 -16.47
N ARG A 5 43.20 -10.86 -17.77
CA ARG A 5 42.58 -9.79 -18.59
C ARG A 5 41.11 -10.10 -18.92
N PHE A 6 40.73 -11.37 -19.03
CA PHE A 6 39.34 -11.76 -19.27
C PHE A 6 38.49 -11.63 -17.99
N LEU A 7 39.06 -11.98 -16.84
CA LEU A 7 38.44 -11.72 -15.53
C LEU A 7 38.32 -10.22 -15.25
N SER A 8 39.32 -9.39 -15.60
CA SER A 8 39.22 -7.94 -15.41
C SER A 8 38.18 -7.30 -16.33
N ILE A 9 37.94 -7.86 -17.52
CA ILE A 9 36.86 -7.42 -18.41
C ILE A 9 35.49 -7.85 -17.84
N PHE A 10 35.36 -9.04 -17.25
CA PHE A 10 34.12 -9.48 -16.61
C PHE A 10 33.80 -8.71 -15.33
N VAL A 11 34.80 -8.47 -14.47
CA VAL A 11 34.68 -7.59 -13.30
C VAL A 11 34.43 -6.15 -13.72
N GLY A 12 35.06 -5.70 -14.82
CA GLY A 12 34.80 -4.40 -15.44
C GLY A 12 33.38 -4.28 -16.00
N LEU A 13 32.84 -5.32 -16.64
CA LEU A 13 31.46 -5.33 -17.14
C LEU A 13 30.45 -5.37 -16.00
N PHE A 14 30.75 -6.10 -14.92
CA PHE A 14 29.92 -6.16 -13.72
C PHE A 14 29.95 -4.81 -12.98
N ALA A 15 31.13 -4.18 -12.87
CA ALA A 15 31.28 -2.82 -12.35
C ALA A 15 30.61 -1.77 -13.25
N VAL A 16 30.62 -1.96 -14.58
CA VAL A 16 29.90 -1.10 -15.52
C VAL A 16 28.39 -1.29 -15.37
N LEU A 17 27.89 -2.52 -15.23
CA LEU A 17 26.49 -2.83 -14.93
C LEU A 17 26.03 -2.25 -13.57
N LEU A 18 26.90 -2.27 -12.55
CA LEU A 18 26.69 -1.58 -11.28
C LEU A 18 26.79 -0.04 -11.42
N SER A 19 27.62 0.47 -12.34
CA SER A 19 27.77 1.92 -12.58
C SER A 19 26.72 2.50 -13.53
N THR A 20 26.04 1.66 -14.32
CA THR A 20 24.84 2.04 -15.09
C THR A 20 23.62 2.20 -14.19
N PHE A 21 23.70 1.79 -12.93
CA PHE A 21 22.87 2.32 -11.82
C PHE A 21 23.44 3.64 -11.29
N LYS A 22 23.85 4.55 -12.19
CA LYS A 22 24.06 5.95 -11.85
C LYS A 22 22.69 6.59 -11.67
N PHE A 23 22.17 6.52 -10.45
CA PHE A 23 21.20 7.51 -9.99
C PHE A 23 21.82 8.90 -10.15
N GLY A 24 21.01 9.81 -10.69
CA GLY A 24 21.43 11.13 -11.08
C GLY A 24 22.12 11.92 -9.96
N SER A 25 23.01 12.80 -10.40
CA SER A 25 23.38 14.06 -9.75
C SER A 25 23.55 14.02 -8.22
N PHE A 26 24.82 13.98 -7.78
CA PHE A 26 25.20 14.54 -6.49
C PHE A 26 24.77 16.02 -6.47
N MET A 27 23.58 16.29 -5.93
CA MET A 27 23.25 17.58 -5.38
C MET A 27 23.67 17.56 -3.91
N ASP A 28 24.37 18.62 -3.53
CA ASP A 28 24.90 18.85 -2.21
C ASP A 28 23.75 18.80 -1.18
N THR A 29 23.81 17.80 -0.29
CA THR A 29 22.70 17.44 0.62
C THR A 29 22.40 18.56 1.62
N SER A 30 23.38 19.41 1.95
CA SER A 30 23.17 20.54 2.86
C SER A 30 22.33 21.66 2.25
N THR A 31 22.46 21.93 0.95
CA THR A 31 21.73 23.00 0.26
C THR A 31 20.28 22.62 0.02
N THR A 32 20.02 21.38 -0.38
CA THR A 32 18.66 20.84 -0.53
C THR A 32 17.91 20.75 0.80
N ILE A 33 18.59 20.38 1.89
CA ILE A 33 17.98 20.39 3.23
C ILE A 33 17.58 21.81 3.63
N ASN A 34 18.47 22.80 3.48
CA ASN A 34 18.20 24.20 3.84
C ASN A 34 17.07 24.83 3.02
N GLU A 35 17.03 24.61 1.70
CA GLU A 35 15.93 25.09 0.85
C GLU A 35 14.61 24.41 1.19
N SER A 36 14.63 23.10 1.45
CA SER A 36 13.43 22.38 1.85
C SER A 36 12.88 22.87 3.20
N THR A 37 13.75 23.17 4.17
CA THR A 37 13.37 23.70 5.48
C THR A 37 12.80 25.11 5.35
N ARG A 38 13.39 25.95 4.49
CA ARG A 38 12.86 27.28 4.17
C ARG A 38 11.47 27.21 3.53
N LEU A 39 11.26 26.30 2.58
CA LEU A 39 9.95 26.07 1.97
C LEU A 39 8.92 25.57 2.99
N GLN A 40 9.31 24.66 3.88
CA GLN A 40 8.42 24.20 4.95
C GLN A 40 8.02 25.34 5.88
N ASN A 41 8.97 26.15 6.35
CA ASN A 41 8.67 27.31 7.19
C ASN A 41 7.76 28.31 6.46
N TYR A 42 8.01 28.58 5.17
CA TYR A 42 7.16 29.45 4.35
C TYR A 42 5.71 28.94 4.27
N TYR A 43 5.52 27.64 4.03
CA TYR A 43 4.16 27.07 3.91
C TYR A 43 3.45 26.94 5.26
N VAL A 44 4.19 26.66 6.34
CA VAL A 44 3.65 26.69 7.71
C VAL A 44 3.23 28.11 8.07
N GLU A 45 4.03 29.13 7.76
CA GLU A 45 3.65 30.54 7.95
C GLU A 45 2.40 30.92 7.13
N LYS A 46 2.31 30.47 5.88
CA LYS A 46 1.12 30.68 5.05
C LYS A 46 -0.12 30.02 5.64
N GLN A 47 0.02 28.81 6.16
CA GLN A 47 -1.06 28.10 6.84
C GLN A 47 -1.49 28.83 8.11
N LEU A 48 -0.54 29.24 8.96
CA LEU A 48 -0.83 29.99 10.19
C LEU A 48 -1.51 31.33 9.88
N SER A 49 -1.08 32.03 8.81
CA SER A 49 -1.76 33.24 8.31
C SER A 49 -3.20 32.95 7.89
N TYR A 50 -3.43 31.87 7.13
CA TYR A 50 -4.77 31.48 6.67
C TYR A 50 -5.69 31.04 7.83
N LEU A 51 -5.15 30.31 8.82
CA LEU A 51 -5.88 29.94 10.03
C LEU A 51 -6.21 31.17 10.87
N HIS A 52 -5.29 32.14 10.97
CA HIS A 52 -5.53 33.41 11.65
C HIS A 52 -6.62 34.24 10.96
N ASP A 53 -6.60 34.31 9.63
CA ASP A 53 -7.61 35.02 8.82
C ASP A 53 -9.00 34.38 8.93
N ASN A 54 -9.08 33.05 9.07
CA ASN A 54 -10.35 32.34 9.22
C ASN A 54 -10.86 32.27 10.67
N MET A 55 -9.98 32.25 11.68
CA MET A 55 -10.39 32.35 13.09
C MET A 55 -11.05 33.70 13.39
N ASN A 56 -10.66 34.77 12.69
CA ASN A 56 -11.33 36.07 12.79
C ASN A 56 -12.77 36.06 12.22
N ASN A 57 -13.15 35.08 11.41
CA ASN A 57 -14.51 34.89 10.90
C ASN A 57 -15.38 33.94 11.74
N ILE A 58 -14.80 33.22 12.72
CA ILE A 58 -15.51 32.18 13.51
C ILE A 58 -15.90 32.70 14.92
N ASN A 59 -15.37 33.83 15.38
CA ASN A 59 -15.73 34.45 16.67
C ASN A 59 -17.10 35.15 16.73
N MET A 60 -18.07 34.75 15.89
CA MET A 60 -19.49 35.09 16.03
C MET A 60 -20.36 33.85 15.86
N ASN A 61 -20.27 32.87 16.77
CA ASN A 61 -21.35 31.98 17.18
C ASN A 61 -20.78 30.81 17.97
N THR A 62 -20.70 30.92 19.30
CA THR A 62 -20.81 29.78 20.22
C THR A 62 -20.89 30.31 21.65
N GLN A 63 -22.07 30.81 22.01
CA GLN A 63 -22.51 30.87 23.38
C GLN A 63 -23.80 30.06 23.47
N ASP A 64 -23.94 29.28 24.54
CA ASP A 64 -25.12 28.53 25.00
C ASP A 64 -25.18 27.03 24.62
N THR A 65 -24.87 26.18 25.59
CA THR A 65 -25.87 25.49 26.42
C THR A 65 -25.17 24.58 27.45
N LEU A 66 -25.34 24.89 28.73
CA LEU A 66 -25.02 24.01 29.87
C LEU A 66 -26.35 23.43 30.37
N ASP A 67 -26.59 22.15 30.15
CA ASP A 67 -27.71 21.44 30.77
C ASP A 67 -27.29 20.87 32.13
N LEU A 68 -27.97 21.35 33.17
CA LEU A 68 -27.92 20.87 34.53
C LEU A 68 -29.01 19.81 34.70
N ASP A 69 -28.65 18.53 34.71
CA ASP A 69 -29.48 17.52 35.38
C ASP A 69 -28.64 16.34 35.87
N GLY A 70 -28.53 16.26 37.20
CA GLY A 70 -27.79 15.24 37.93
C GLY A 70 -28.48 13.87 37.92
N LYS A 71 -28.20 13.08 36.89
CA LYS A 71 -28.32 11.61 36.92
C LYS A 71 -26.96 10.98 36.60
N GLY A 72 -26.53 10.03 37.42
CA GLY A 72 -25.20 9.41 37.34
C GLY A 72 -24.88 8.89 35.93
N LEU A 73 -23.81 9.43 35.34
CA LEU A 73 -23.25 8.99 34.07
C LEU A 73 -22.43 7.71 34.27
N GLU A 74 -23.05 6.55 34.06
CA GLU A 74 -22.37 5.39 33.44
C GLU A 74 -22.75 5.45 31.94
N ARG A 75 -21.89 5.41 30.92
CA ARG A 75 -20.51 4.94 30.70
C ARG A 75 -20.06 5.57 29.36
N SER A 76 -18.80 6.00 29.25
CA SER A 76 -18.27 6.91 28.19
C SER A 76 -18.52 6.50 26.73
N ASP A 77 -18.83 7.49 25.88
CA ASP A 77 -18.73 7.44 24.40
C ASP A 77 -17.25 7.27 23.97
N GLU A 78 -16.71 6.05 24.11
CA GLU A 78 -15.30 5.75 23.87
C GLU A 78 -14.94 5.99 22.39
N VAL A 79 -14.15 7.04 22.16
CA VAL A 79 -13.49 7.32 20.88
C VAL A 79 -12.10 6.73 20.94
N PHE A 80 -11.73 5.92 19.95
CA PHE A 80 -10.39 5.37 19.83
C PHE A 80 -9.67 5.95 18.61
N ARG A 81 -8.36 6.13 18.74
CA ARG A 81 -7.50 6.74 17.73
C ARG A 81 -6.73 5.67 16.97
N LEU A 82 -6.83 5.73 15.64
CA LEU A 82 -6.16 4.80 14.74
C LEU A 82 -5.20 5.55 13.82
N LEU A 83 -3.97 5.05 13.72
CA LEU A 83 -2.99 5.46 12.73
C LEU A 83 -2.71 4.33 11.73
N THR A 84 -2.62 4.65 10.45
CA THR A 84 -2.00 3.79 9.45
C THR A 84 -0.81 4.48 8.80
N PHE A 85 0.29 3.74 8.58
CA PHE A 85 1.51 4.34 8.06
C PHE A 85 2.38 3.38 7.24
N ASN A 86 2.53 3.69 5.94
CA ASN A 86 3.60 3.13 5.11
C ASN A 86 4.93 3.79 5.51
N THR A 87 5.87 2.98 6.01
CA THR A 87 7.12 3.46 6.62
C THR A 87 8.33 3.46 5.69
N TRP A 88 8.17 3.00 4.44
CA TRP A 88 9.23 2.96 3.43
C TRP A 88 10.51 2.29 3.93
N GLY A 89 10.40 1.08 4.48
CA GLY A 89 11.50 0.38 5.16
C GLY A 89 12.36 -0.50 4.24
N LEU A 90 12.47 -0.24 2.93
CA LEU A 90 13.13 -1.16 2.00
C LEU A 90 14.63 -1.28 2.32
N LYS A 91 15.09 -2.51 2.56
CA LYS A 91 16.51 -2.78 2.86
C LYS A 91 17.37 -2.46 1.63
N TYR A 92 18.42 -1.66 1.84
CA TYR A 92 19.37 -1.20 0.82
C TYR A 92 18.85 -0.19 -0.22
N VAL A 93 17.54 0.08 -0.26
CA VAL A 93 16.92 1.03 -1.20
C VAL A 93 16.52 2.33 -0.51
N SER A 94 15.81 2.23 0.62
CA SER A 94 15.30 3.42 1.30
C SER A 94 16.41 4.17 2.01
N LYS A 95 16.49 5.49 1.76
CA LYS A 95 17.47 6.38 2.38
C LYS A 95 17.19 6.52 3.89
N PHE A 96 18.25 6.62 4.69
CA PHE A 96 18.21 6.79 6.15
C PHE A 96 17.22 5.83 6.85
N ARG A 97 17.13 4.58 6.37
CA ARG A 97 16.11 3.62 6.82
C ARG A 97 16.11 3.46 8.34
N ARG A 98 17.28 3.26 8.94
CA ARG A 98 17.42 2.99 10.39
C ARG A 98 17.01 4.22 11.21
N GLU A 99 17.49 5.39 10.81
CA GLU A 99 17.22 6.66 11.46
C GLU A 99 15.72 6.98 11.42
N ARG A 100 15.09 6.83 10.24
CA ARG A 100 13.64 7.06 10.07
C ARG A 100 12.80 6.06 10.87
N LEU A 101 13.03 4.75 10.74
CA LEU A 101 12.25 3.75 11.47
C LEU A 101 12.45 3.85 12.99
N THR A 102 13.65 4.24 13.44
CA THR A 102 13.91 4.55 14.86
C THR A 102 13.08 5.74 15.32
N ALA A 103 13.08 6.84 14.57
CA ALA A 103 12.30 8.04 14.88
C ALA A 103 10.79 7.75 14.90
N ILE A 104 10.28 6.96 13.93
CA ILE A 104 8.89 6.49 13.92
C ILE A 104 8.59 5.73 15.21
N ALA A 105 9.42 4.76 15.60
CA ALA A 105 9.17 3.95 16.80
C ALA A 105 9.17 4.80 18.09
N GLU A 106 10.14 5.69 18.23
CA GLU A 106 10.29 6.56 19.41
C GLU A 106 9.11 7.54 19.54
N ARG A 107 8.65 8.12 18.43
CA ARG A 107 7.47 8.99 18.42
C ARG A 107 6.20 8.21 18.76
N LEU A 108 5.99 7.04 18.14
CA LEU A 108 4.83 6.18 18.46
C LEU A 108 4.83 5.77 19.94
N ALA A 109 6.00 5.46 20.51
CA ALA A 109 6.16 5.13 21.93
C ALA A 109 6.01 6.32 22.89
N GLY A 110 5.91 7.56 22.38
CA GLY A 110 5.82 8.77 23.20
C GLY A 110 7.14 9.18 23.85
N LEU A 111 8.28 8.72 23.32
CA LEU A 111 9.61 9.07 23.82
C LEU A 111 10.15 10.38 23.24
N LYS A 112 9.63 10.80 22.09
CA LYS A 112 9.97 12.05 21.42
C LYS A 112 8.70 12.73 20.93
N ASN A 113 8.65 14.04 21.07
CA ASN A 113 7.60 14.90 20.51
C ASN A 113 8.11 15.53 19.20
N ASN A 114 7.19 16.05 18.40
CA ASN A 114 7.53 16.82 17.21
C ASN A 114 8.36 18.06 17.57
N GLU A 115 9.62 18.10 17.11
CA GLU A 115 10.49 19.26 17.27
C GLU A 115 10.22 20.37 16.22
N PHE A 116 9.54 20.04 15.12
CA PHE A 116 9.25 20.95 14.01
C PHE A 116 7.75 21.08 13.74
N PRO A 117 7.29 22.20 13.14
CA PRO A 117 5.89 22.39 12.81
C PRO A 117 5.41 21.35 11.80
N SER A 118 4.33 20.65 12.16
CA SER A 118 3.53 19.82 11.25
C SER A 118 2.55 20.72 10.48
N TYR A 119 2.20 20.34 9.26
CA TYR A 119 1.17 21.03 8.47
C TYR A 119 -0.25 20.79 9.04
N ASN A 120 -0.40 20.07 10.16
CA ASN A 120 -1.64 19.96 10.94
C ASN A 120 -1.37 20.36 12.41
N SER A 121 -0.87 21.57 12.62
CA SER A 121 -0.26 22.04 13.88
C SER A 121 -1.22 22.33 15.04
N ASP A 122 -2.54 22.29 14.83
CA ASP A 122 -3.49 22.40 15.94
C ASP A 122 -3.70 21.03 16.62
N GLY A 123 -2.95 20.78 17.70
CA GLY A 123 -3.26 19.72 18.66
C GLY A 123 -2.84 18.30 18.31
N ASP A 124 -1.68 18.11 17.65
CA ASP A 124 -1.14 16.79 17.26
C ASP A 124 -0.88 15.88 18.48
N ASN A 125 -1.92 15.18 18.95
CA ASN A 125 -1.83 14.18 20.02
C ASN A 125 -1.52 12.82 19.40
N ASP A 126 -0.24 12.44 19.41
CA ASP A 126 0.26 11.15 18.91
C ASP A 126 -0.03 9.96 19.85
N ASP A 127 -1.00 10.11 20.76
CA ASP A 127 -1.51 9.02 21.58
C ASP A 127 -2.57 8.20 20.84
N TYR A 128 -2.08 7.31 19.96
CA TYR A 128 -2.90 6.34 19.23
C TYR A 128 -3.20 5.10 20.07
N ASP A 129 -4.37 4.50 19.86
CA ASP A 129 -4.78 3.24 20.50
C ASP A 129 -4.48 2.03 19.61
N ILE A 130 -4.51 2.24 18.29
CA ILE A 130 -4.23 1.23 17.28
C ILE A 130 -3.30 1.86 16.22
N VAL A 131 -2.21 1.18 15.89
CA VAL A 131 -1.30 1.58 14.82
C VAL A 131 -1.12 0.41 13.86
N ALA A 132 -1.41 0.63 12.58
CA ALA A 132 -1.20 -0.31 11.49
C ALA A 132 -0.02 0.17 10.62
N LEU A 133 1.05 -0.60 10.57
CA LEU A 133 2.24 -0.25 9.80
C LEU A 133 2.33 -1.09 8.53
N GLN A 134 2.80 -0.46 7.45
CA GLN A 134 3.20 -1.11 6.21
C GLN A 134 4.69 -0.87 5.95
N GLU A 135 5.29 -1.70 5.10
CA GLU A 135 6.71 -1.65 4.72
C GLU A 135 7.73 -1.88 5.84
N ILE A 136 7.34 -2.60 6.89
CA ILE A 136 8.27 -3.16 7.88
C ILE A 136 8.87 -4.46 7.33
N TRP A 137 9.85 -4.33 6.44
CA TRP A 137 10.38 -5.44 5.65
C TRP A 137 11.41 -6.31 6.39
N THR A 138 12.05 -5.80 7.45
CA THR A 138 13.14 -6.52 8.11
C THR A 138 12.84 -6.82 9.58
N LYS A 139 13.31 -7.98 10.04
CA LYS A 139 13.22 -8.38 11.45
C LYS A 139 13.97 -7.42 12.37
N GLU A 140 15.11 -6.89 11.94
CA GLU A 140 15.90 -5.91 12.70
C GLU A 140 15.07 -4.66 13.02
N ASP A 141 14.41 -4.10 12.01
CA ASP A 141 13.59 -2.90 12.19
C ASP A 141 12.34 -3.21 13.05
N TRP A 142 11.70 -4.38 12.85
CA TRP A 142 10.60 -4.82 13.70
C TRP A 142 10.99 -5.02 15.16
N ASP A 143 12.09 -5.74 15.43
CA ASP A 143 12.52 -6.05 16.79
C ASP A 143 12.83 -4.75 17.58
N TYR A 144 13.29 -3.69 16.90
CA TYR A 144 13.42 -2.36 17.50
C TYR A 144 12.05 -1.74 17.84
N ILE A 145 11.13 -1.71 16.87
CA ILE A 145 9.78 -1.15 17.05
C ILE A 145 9.03 -1.90 18.17
N ASP A 146 9.05 -3.23 18.17
CA ASP A 146 8.40 -4.07 19.18
C ASP A 146 8.89 -3.73 20.59
N ARG A 147 10.22 -3.62 20.76
CA ARG A 147 10.83 -3.29 22.05
C ARG A 147 10.48 -1.89 22.53
N ILE A 148 10.62 -0.88 21.67
CA ILE A 148 10.44 0.53 22.05
C ILE A 148 8.97 0.85 22.32
N CYS A 149 8.05 0.27 21.54
CA CYS A 149 6.62 0.48 21.69
C CYS A 149 5.96 -0.38 22.78
N ALA A 150 6.70 -1.27 23.45
CA ALA A 150 6.13 -2.29 24.33
C ALA A 150 5.39 -1.72 25.56
N SER A 151 5.88 -0.61 26.13
CA SER A 151 5.28 0.03 27.30
C SER A 151 3.93 0.68 27.00
N LYS A 152 3.76 1.23 25.79
CA LYS A 152 2.54 1.93 25.37
C LYS A 152 1.54 0.99 24.69
N PHE A 153 2.02 0.05 23.90
CA PHE A 153 1.19 -0.89 23.14
C PHE A 153 1.43 -2.32 23.61
N PRO A 154 0.72 -2.83 24.64
CA PRO A 154 0.94 -4.18 25.16
C PRO A 154 0.75 -5.30 24.14
N PHE A 155 -0.07 -5.10 23.10
CA PHE A 155 -0.37 -6.11 22.09
C PHE A 155 0.23 -5.71 20.75
N ARG A 156 1.19 -6.49 20.26
CA ARG A 156 1.98 -6.15 19.06
C ARG A 156 2.14 -7.39 18.21
N ARG A 157 2.10 -7.23 16.89
CA ARG A 157 2.26 -8.35 15.95
C ARG A 157 2.86 -7.89 14.63
N TRP A 158 3.91 -8.57 14.19
CA TRP A 158 4.43 -8.51 12.82
C TRP A 158 4.03 -9.75 12.04
N PHE A 159 3.67 -9.57 10.78
CA PHE A 159 3.16 -10.63 9.91
C PHE A 159 4.22 -11.09 8.92
N SER A 160 4.36 -12.41 8.79
CA SER A 160 5.36 -13.04 7.92
C SER A 160 4.69 -13.92 6.88
N SER A 161 5.13 -13.82 5.62
CA SER A 161 4.68 -14.62 4.47
C SER A 161 5.70 -14.50 3.34
N GLY A 162 5.35 -14.88 2.11
CA GLY A 162 6.18 -14.66 0.94
C GLY A 162 7.50 -15.44 0.96
N ILE A 163 8.41 -15.08 0.04
CA ILE A 163 9.69 -15.75 -0.17
C ILE A 163 10.84 -14.98 0.49
N LEU A 164 10.84 -13.65 0.42
CA LEU A 164 11.97 -12.82 0.87
C LEU A 164 11.78 -12.23 2.27
N SER A 165 10.72 -11.44 2.48
CA SER A 165 10.54 -10.63 3.71
C SER A 165 9.17 -10.75 4.36
N GLY A 166 8.17 -11.28 3.66
CA GLY A 166 6.76 -11.11 4.03
C GLY A 166 6.18 -9.76 3.60
N PRO A 167 4.88 -9.55 3.88
CA PRO A 167 4.09 -8.46 3.30
C PRO A 167 4.41 -7.08 3.90
N GLY A 168 5.33 -7.02 4.87
CA GLY A 168 5.74 -5.77 5.52
C GLY A 168 4.71 -5.20 6.49
N LEU A 169 3.76 -6.03 6.97
CA LEU A 169 2.64 -5.57 7.78
C LEU A 169 2.90 -5.77 9.27
N ALA A 170 2.55 -4.78 10.08
CA ALA A 170 2.55 -4.90 11.54
C ALA A 170 1.37 -4.16 12.17
N ILE A 171 1.07 -4.51 13.42
CA ILE A 171 0.11 -3.83 14.28
C ILE A 171 0.71 -3.60 15.67
N LEU A 172 0.45 -2.42 16.24
CA LEU A 172 0.62 -2.09 17.64
C LEU A 172 -0.75 -1.71 18.20
N SER A 173 -1.15 -2.24 19.35
CA SER A 173 -2.45 -1.98 19.95
C SER A 173 -2.41 -1.92 21.47
N LYS A 174 -3.20 -0.99 22.02
CA LYS A 174 -3.57 -0.96 23.43
C LYS A 174 -4.65 -2.00 23.77
N TYR A 175 -5.44 -2.42 22.79
CA TYR A 175 -6.53 -3.38 22.96
C TYR A 175 -6.05 -4.83 22.80
N PRO A 176 -6.54 -5.77 23.62
CA PRO A 176 -6.22 -7.18 23.49
C PRO A 176 -6.54 -7.75 22.11
N ILE A 177 -5.57 -8.48 21.54
CA ILE A 177 -5.75 -9.25 20.30
C ILE A 177 -6.44 -10.57 20.63
N LYS A 178 -7.69 -10.72 20.18
CA LYS A 178 -8.47 -11.97 20.31
C LYS A 178 -8.03 -13.02 19.29
N LYS A 179 -7.76 -12.60 18.05
CA LYS A 179 -7.40 -13.49 16.93
C LYS A 179 -6.62 -12.72 15.86
N THR A 180 -5.68 -13.38 15.21
CA THR A 180 -5.02 -12.89 13.99
C THR A 180 -5.07 -13.92 12.88
N SER A 181 -5.20 -13.49 11.64
CA SER A 181 -4.97 -14.30 10.44
C SER A 181 -4.32 -13.47 9.34
N LEU A 182 -3.60 -14.12 8.44
CA LEU A 182 -2.96 -13.47 7.30
C LEU A 182 -3.43 -14.16 6.02
N TYR A 183 -4.01 -13.40 5.10
CA TYR A 183 -4.44 -13.89 3.80
C TYR A 183 -3.52 -13.36 2.71
N ARG A 184 -2.77 -14.25 2.07
CA ARG A 184 -1.88 -13.89 0.95
C ARG A 184 -2.66 -13.93 -0.35
N PHE A 185 -2.61 -12.84 -1.11
CA PHE A 185 -3.37 -12.72 -2.35
C PHE A 185 -2.90 -13.75 -3.40
N PRO A 186 -3.83 -14.52 -4.02
CA PRO A 186 -3.49 -15.47 -5.07
C PRO A 186 -2.99 -14.79 -6.35
N VAL A 187 -3.51 -13.61 -6.66
CA VAL A 187 -3.09 -12.75 -7.77
C VAL A 187 -2.26 -11.60 -7.19
N ASN A 188 -0.94 -11.69 -7.33
CA ASN A 188 -0.03 -10.81 -6.62
C ASN A 188 1.26 -10.51 -7.39
N GLY A 189 1.16 -9.87 -8.56
CA GLY A 189 2.33 -9.51 -9.35
C GLY A 189 2.95 -10.70 -10.07
N ARG A 190 4.19 -10.51 -10.54
CA ARG A 190 4.87 -11.48 -11.42
C ARG A 190 6.28 -11.81 -10.96
N PRO A 191 6.71 -13.09 -11.04
CA PRO A 191 8.08 -13.48 -10.71
C PRO A 191 9.10 -12.86 -11.67
N SER A 192 8.73 -12.63 -12.93
CA SER A 192 9.63 -11.99 -13.91
C SER A 192 9.91 -10.51 -13.61
N ALA A 193 9.09 -9.86 -12.77
CA ALA A 193 9.30 -8.49 -12.33
C ALA A 193 10.15 -8.46 -11.04
N PHE A 194 11.30 -9.14 -11.07
CA PHE A 194 12.18 -9.29 -9.89
C PHE A 194 12.73 -7.97 -9.37
N PHE A 195 12.83 -6.94 -10.21
CA PHE A 195 13.23 -5.58 -9.84
C PHE A 195 12.12 -4.77 -9.15
N ARG A 196 10.87 -5.28 -9.12
CA ARG A 196 9.71 -4.66 -8.46
C ARG A 196 9.44 -5.25 -7.06
N GLY A 197 9.65 -6.55 -6.88
CA GLY A 197 9.64 -7.20 -5.57
C GLY A 197 8.28 -7.69 -5.04
N ASP A 198 7.15 -7.09 -5.45
CA ASP A 198 5.79 -7.37 -4.93
C ASP A 198 5.38 -8.85 -4.91
N TRP A 199 5.76 -9.61 -5.94
CA TRP A 199 5.49 -11.04 -6.01
C TRP A 199 6.27 -11.83 -4.95
N TYR A 200 7.52 -11.45 -4.70
CA TYR A 200 8.44 -12.15 -3.80
C TYR A 200 8.15 -11.87 -2.33
N VAL A 201 7.67 -10.67 -2.01
CA VAL A 201 7.29 -10.31 -0.64
C VAL A 201 5.93 -10.89 -0.26
N GLY A 202 5.08 -11.21 -1.24
CA GLY A 202 3.78 -11.84 -1.02
C GLY A 202 2.79 -10.90 -0.35
N LYS A 203 2.38 -9.82 -1.04
CA LYS A 203 1.37 -8.88 -0.54
C LYS A 203 0.13 -9.64 -0.05
N SER A 204 -0.43 -9.14 1.02
CA SER A 204 -1.41 -9.84 1.84
C SER A 204 -2.31 -8.83 2.53
N VAL A 205 -3.42 -9.30 3.09
CA VAL A 205 -4.20 -8.59 4.10
C VAL A 205 -4.09 -9.31 5.44
N ALA A 206 -3.71 -8.58 6.48
CA ALA A 206 -3.65 -9.06 7.85
C ALA A 206 -4.94 -8.71 8.58
N VAL A 207 -5.66 -9.71 9.08
CA VAL A 207 -6.89 -9.53 9.87
C VAL A 207 -6.55 -9.69 11.35
N THR A 208 -6.89 -8.68 12.14
CA THR A 208 -6.72 -8.69 13.60
C THR A 208 -8.06 -8.38 14.28
N ILE A 209 -8.58 -9.33 15.05
CA ILE A 209 -9.77 -9.12 15.87
C ILE A 209 -9.34 -8.58 17.23
N LEU A 210 -9.65 -7.32 17.49
CA LEU A 210 -9.37 -6.62 18.74
C LEU A 210 -10.62 -6.65 19.64
N LYS A 211 -10.43 -6.76 20.95
CA LYS A 211 -11.49 -6.65 21.95
C LYS A 211 -11.38 -5.30 22.66
N LEU A 212 -12.42 -4.47 22.55
CA LEU A 212 -12.50 -3.19 23.24
C LEU A 212 -12.88 -3.35 24.72
N ASN A 213 -12.73 -2.27 25.47
CA ASN A 213 -13.03 -2.20 26.90
C ASN A 213 -14.51 -2.47 27.22
N ASN A 214 -15.42 -2.04 26.33
CA ASN A 214 -16.85 -2.30 26.43
C ASN A 214 -17.27 -3.74 26.03
N GLY A 215 -16.32 -4.58 25.61
CA GLY A 215 -16.55 -5.97 25.19
C GLY A 215 -16.83 -6.16 23.70
N SER A 216 -17.10 -5.09 22.95
CA SER A 216 -17.27 -5.12 21.51
C SER A 216 -15.97 -5.54 20.79
N THR A 217 -16.11 -6.00 19.56
CA THR A 217 -14.98 -6.45 18.75
C THR A 217 -14.84 -5.63 17.47
N ILE A 218 -13.60 -5.23 17.18
CA ILE A 218 -13.20 -4.62 15.92
C ILE A 218 -12.42 -5.65 15.12
N ALA A 219 -12.76 -5.82 13.84
CA ALA A 219 -11.91 -6.50 12.89
C ALA A 219 -11.11 -5.46 12.09
N LEU A 220 -9.82 -5.34 12.42
CA LEU A 220 -8.89 -4.48 11.70
C LEU A 220 -8.21 -5.29 10.58
N LEU A 221 -8.43 -4.89 9.34
CA LEU A 221 -7.71 -5.40 8.17
C LEU A 221 -6.60 -4.40 7.83
N ASN A 222 -5.34 -4.79 7.98
CA ASN A 222 -4.18 -4.02 7.51
C ASN A 222 -3.69 -4.62 6.19
N SER A 223 -3.65 -3.84 5.12
CA SER A 223 -3.19 -4.29 3.81
C SER A 223 -2.17 -3.33 3.20
N HIS A 224 -1.25 -3.88 2.41
CA HIS A 224 -0.43 -3.13 1.47
C HIS A 224 -0.65 -3.78 0.11
N MET A 225 -1.46 -3.15 -0.74
CA MET A 225 -1.83 -3.72 -2.04
C MET A 225 -0.68 -3.56 -3.06
N HIS A 226 -0.82 -4.17 -4.22
CA HIS A 226 0.22 -4.17 -5.26
C HIS A 226 0.49 -2.76 -5.80
N ALA A 227 1.75 -2.32 -5.80
CA ALA A 227 2.12 -0.98 -6.23
C ALA A 227 1.87 -0.76 -7.74
N PRO A 228 1.38 0.42 -8.17
CA PRO A 228 1.36 0.82 -9.56
C PRO A 228 2.74 1.34 -9.98
N TYR A 229 3.28 0.85 -11.09
CA TYR A 229 4.58 1.30 -11.63
C TYR A 229 4.43 2.10 -12.93
N ALA A 230 3.19 2.37 -13.33
CA ALA A 230 2.80 3.24 -14.42
C ALA A 230 1.37 3.75 -14.19
N LYS A 231 1.01 4.89 -14.79
CA LYS A 231 -0.36 5.45 -14.72
C LYS A 231 -1.37 4.59 -15.49
N SER A 232 -0.93 3.87 -16.53
CA SER A 232 -1.78 3.03 -17.37
C SER A 232 -1.02 1.83 -17.96
N GLY A 233 -1.76 0.94 -18.59
CA GLY A 233 -1.22 -0.25 -19.25
C GLY A 233 -0.80 -1.35 -18.26
N ASP A 234 0.00 -2.29 -18.77
CA ASP A 234 0.37 -3.50 -18.04
C ASP A 234 1.10 -3.22 -16.70
N ALA A 235 1.99 -2.23 -16.70
CA ALA A 235 2.74 -1.86 -15.51
C ALA A 235 1.91 -1.12 -14.44
N ALA A 236 0.65 -0.78 -14.72
CA ALA A 236 -0.25 -0.21 -13.72
C ALA A 236 -0.79 -1.25 -12.72
N TYR A 237 -0.77 -2.55 -13.08
CA TYR A 237 -1.23 -3.66 -12.24
C TYR A 237 -2.66 -3.50 -11.68
N GLU A 238 -3.53 -2.80 -12.40
CA GLU A 238 -4.91 -2.55 -11.97
C GLU A 238 -5.69 -3.86 -11.80
N THR A 239 -5.56 -4.82 -12.74
CA THR A 239 -6.19 -6.14 -12.62
C THR A 239 -5.78 -6.86 -11.35
N HIS A 240 -4.49 -6.81 -10.98
CA HIS A 240 -4.01 -7.46 -9.76
C HIS A 240 -4.59 -6.80 -8.52
N ARG A 241 -4.56 -5.47 -8.44
CA ARG A 241 -5.21 -4.75 -7.32
C ARG A 241 -6.71 -4.99 -7.25
N ALA A 242 -7.40 -5.08 -8.39
CA ALA A 242 -8.84 -5.33 -8.41
C ALA A 242 -9.16 -6.73 -7.86
N CYS A 243 -8.37 -7.75 -8.23
CA CYS A 243 -8.46 -9.07 -7.59
C CYS A 243 -8.17 -9.01 -6.08
N GLN A 244 -7.17 -8.24 -5.65
CA GLN A 244 -6.87 -8.08 -4.22
C GLN A 244 -8.01 -7.39 -3.45
N ALA A 245 -8.62 -6.36 -4.04
CA ALA A 245 -9.78 -5.69 -3.48
C ALA A 245 -10.99 -6.63 -3.37
N TRP A 246 -11.19 -7.50 -4.37
CA TRP A 246 -12.23 -8.52 -4.36
C TRP A 246 -12.07 -9.52 -3.21
N GLU A 247 -10.85 -10.03 -3.00
CA GLU A 247 -10.54 -10.92 -1.88
C GLU A 247 -10.76 -10.23 -0.53
N ILE A 248 -10.36 -8.96 -0.41
CA ILE A 248 -10.62 -8.15 0.79
C ILE A 248 -12.12 -7.99 1.02
N ALA A 249 -12.90 -7.71 -0.04
CA ALA A 249 -14.34 -7.54 0.08
C ALA A 249 -15.05 -8.81 0.59
N ASN A 250 -14.62 -9.99 0.13
CA ASN A 250 -15.12 -11.27 0.63
C ASN A 250 -14.87 -11.42 2.13
N ILE A 251 -13.63 -11.16 2.56
CA ILE A 251 -13.25 -11.23 3.99
C ILE A 251 -14.03 -10.22 4.82
N VAL A 252 -14.22 -8.99 4.31
CA VAL A 252 -15.01 -7.94 4.98
C VAL A 252 -16.45 -8.39 5.17
N ASN A 253 -17.09 -8.95 4.14
CA ASN A 253 -18.47 -9.41 4.20
C ASN A 253 -18.65 -10.57 5.20
N ASP A 254 -17.69 -11.49 5.26
CA ASP A 254 -17.68 -12.56 6.28
C ASP A 254 -17.53 -12.00 7.70
N LEU A 255 -16.63 -11.02 7.89
CA LEU A 255 -16.39 -10.40 9.21
C LEU A 255 -17.59 -9.56 9.68
N LYS A 256 -18.26 -8.85 8.77
CA LYS A 256 -19.51 -8.12 9.04
C LYS A 256 -20.61 -9.10 9.43
N SER A 257 -20.75 -10.21 8.70
CA SER A 257 -21.72 -11.27 9.00
C SER A 257 -21.44 -11.95 10.35
N ALA A 258 -20.18 -11.99 10.78
CA ALA A 258 -19.78 -12.46 12.11
C ALA A 258 -20.01 -11.42 13.24
N GLY A 259 -20.56 -10.24 12.92
CA GLY A 259 -20.91 -9.20 13.89
C GLY A 259 -19.74 -8.32 14.35
N HIS A 260 -18.63 -8.29 13.61
CA HIS A 260 -17.50 -7.41 13.92
C HIS A 260 -17.70 -6.02 13.31
N ALA A 261 -17.29 -4.97 14.03
CA ALA A 261 -17.09 -3.65 13.42
C ALA A 261 -15.83 -3.71 12.54
N VAL A 262 -15.96 -3.46 11.25
CA VAL A 262 -14.86 -3.68 10.29
C VAL A 262 -14.19 -2.37 9.88
N ILE A 263 -12.85 -2.38 9.91
CA ILE A 263 -11.99 -1.28 9.46
C ILE A 263 -10.93 -1.88 8.53
N LEU A 264 -10.84 -1.38 7.29
CA LEU A 264 -9.75 -1.66 6.37
C LEU A 264 -8.80 -0.47 6.34
N VAL A 265 -7.53 -0.71 6.60
CA VAL A 265 -6.48 0.32 6.66
C VAL A 265 -5.26 -0.07 5.84
N GLY A 266 -4.47 0.93 5.49
CA GLY A 266 -3.15 0.76 4.89
C GLY A 266 -2.99 1.46 3.55
N ASP A 267 -1.83 1.23 2.94
CA ASP A 267 -1.53 1.66 1.57
C ASP A 267 -2.25 0.74 0.58
N LEU A 268 -3.42 1.18 0.14
CA LEU A 268 -4.25 0.43 -0.79
C LEU A 268 -3.83 0.63 -2.25
N ASN A 269 -2.85 1.49 -2.51
CA ASN A 269 -2.28 1.75 -3.83
C ASN A 269 -3.36 2.03 -4.92
N SER A 270 -4.51 2.55 -4.51
CA SER A 270 -5.71 2.71 -5.35
C SER A 270 -6.35 4.05 -5.05
N ARG A 271 -6.57 4.85 -6.09
CA ARG A 271 -7.16 6.19 -5.98
C ARG A 271 -8.69 6.12 -5.99
N PRO A 272 -9.40 7.14 -5.46
CA PRO A 272 -10.85 7.22 -5.60
C PRO A 272 -11.27 7.14 -7.07
N GLY A 273 -12.36 6.42 -7.35
CA GLY A 273 -12.85 6.18 -8.72
C GLY A 273 -12.13 5.08 -9.52
N SER A 274 -11.07 4.47 -9.01
CA SER A 274 -10.47 3.28 -9.65
C SER A 274 -11.30 2.02 -9.38
N ILE A 275 -11.24 1.01 -10.26
CA ILE A 275 -12.00 -0.25 -10.09
C ILE A 275 -11.70 -0.93 -8.74
N PRO A 276 -10.44 -1.07 -8.27
CA PRO A 276 -10.16 -1.66 -6.96
C PRO A 276 -10.82 -0.89 -5.82
N TYR A 277 -10.84 0.44 -5.88
CA TYR A 277 -11.46 1.29 -4.87
C TYR A 277 -12.99 1.16 -4.89
N GLU A 278 -13.61 1.15 -6.08
CA GLU A 278 -15.05 0.92 -6.23
C GLU A 278 -15.48 -0.45 -5.69
N ILE A 279 -14.67 -1.50 -5.82
CA ILE A 279 -14.93 -2.81 -5.20
C ILE A 279 -14.99 -2.69 -3.68
N LEU A 280 -14.03 -2.02 -3.05
CA LEU A 280 -14.03 -1.82 -1.60
C LEU A 280 -15.22 -0.98 -1.12
N GLN A 281 -15.64 0.01 -1.90
CA GLN A 281 -16.79 0.83 -1.54
C GLN A 281 -18.13 0.11 -1.74
N LYS A 282 -18.36 -0.43 -2.94
CA LYS A 282 -19.68 -0.93 -3.36
C LYS A 282 -19.90 -2.39 -2.98
N GLU A 283 -18.88 -3.25 -3.11
CA GLU A 283 -19.01 -4.69 -2.80
C GLU A 283 -18.72 -5.00 -1.33
N ALA A 284 -17.69 -4.39 -0.73
CA ALA A 284 -17.44 -4.56 0.70
C ALA A 284 -18.35 -3.67 1.57
N GLY A 285 -18.96 -2.63 0.96
CA GLY A 285 -19.80 -1.67 1.66
C GLY A 285 -19.03 -0.83 2.68
N LEU A 286 -17.77 -0.49 2.39
CA LEU A 286 -16.94 0.34 3.25
C LEU A 286 -16.95 1.80 2.77
N ALA A 287 -17.02 2.74 3.72
CA ALA A 287 -16.96 4.17 3.44
C ALA A 287 -15.57 4.74 3.75
N ASP A 288 -15.08 5.69 2.95
CA ASP A 288 -13.85 6.43 3.27
C ASP A 288 -14.12 7.37 4.44
N SER A 289 -13.44 7.14 5.57
CA SER A 289 -13.62 7.96 6.78
C SER A 289 -13.30 9.44 6.57
N TRP A 290 -12.41 9.79 5.63
CA TRP A 290 -12.16 11.19 5.26
C TRP A 290 -13.39 11.79 4.57
N GLU A 291 -13.95 11.09 3.58
CA GLU A 291 -15.07 11.58 2.78
C GLU A 291 -16.38 11.62 3.56
N VAL A 292 -16.54 10.74 4.56
CA VAL A 292 -17.67 10.80 5.50
C VAL A 292 -17.66 12.11 6.31
N ILE A 293 -16.49 12.62 6.67
CA ILE A 293 -16.36 13.88 7.44
C ILE A 293 -16.37 15.10 6.53
N ASN A 294 -15.63 15.07 5.43
CA ASN A 294 -15.30 16.25 4.63
C ASN A 294 -16.04 16.33 3.29
N GLY A 295 -16.85 15.33 2.95
CA GLY A 295 -17.46 15.16 1.63
C GLY A 295 -16.52 14.51 0.61
N GLU A 296 -17.07 14.17 -0.56
CA GLU A 296 -16.30 13.60 -1.66
C GLU A 296 -15.21 14.56 -2.13
N THR A 297 -14.01 14.02 -2.38
CA THR A 297 -12.86 14.83 -2.80
C THR A 297 -12.87 15.04 -4.32
N ASP A 298 -12.99 16.29 -4.78
CA ASP A 298 -12.83 16.64 -6.21
C ASP A 298 -11.35 16.61 -6.60
N LEU A 299 -10.95 15.58 -7.36
CA LEU A 299 -9.57 15.37 -7.77
C LEU A 299 -9.02 16.45 -8.71
N GLU A 300 -9.85 17.13 -9.51
CA GLU A 300 -9.38 18.22 -10.36
C GLU A 300 -9.13 19.49 -9.53
N LEU A 301 -9.97 19.73 -8.52
CA LEU A 301 -9.73 20.81 -7.56
C LEU A 301 -8.42 20.58 -6.80
N VAL A 302 -8.15 19.35 -6.36
CA VAL A 302 -6.91 19.00 -5.63
C VAL A 302 -5.66 19.30 -6.46
N LYS A 303 -5.67 19.02 -7.76
CA LYS A 303 -4.54 19.34 -8.65
C LYS A 303 -4.26 20.84 -8.74
N ALA A 304 -5.28 21.67 -8.59
CA ALA A 304 -5.18 23.13 -8.63
C ALA A 304 -4.82 23.76 -7.27
N MET A 305 -4.93 23.00 -6.16
CA MET A 305 -4.60 23.47 -4.81
C MET A 305 -3.12 23.74 -4.62
N GLN A 306 -2.78 24.61 -3.66
CA GLN A 306 -1.40 24.73 -3.20
C GLN A 306 -0.94 23.43 -2.50
N PRO A 307 0.35 23.07 -2.52
CA PRO A 307 0.82 21.80 -1.96
C PRO A 307 0.42 21.50 -0.51
N TRP A 308 0.36 22.53 0.35
CA TRP A 308 -0.06 22.37 1.74
C TRP A 308 -1.59 22.17 1.86
N GLU A 309 -2.38 22.83 1.00
CA GLU A 309 -3.83 22.64 0.94
C GLU A 309 -4.20 21.23 0.48
N GLN A 310 -3.42 20.64 -0.43
CA GLN A 310 -3.60 19.25 -0.85
C GLN A 310 -3.54 18.29 0.36
N ILE A 311 -2.62 18.53 1.30
CA ILE A 311 -2.49 17.72 2.51
C ILE A 311 -3.66 17.99 3.47
N VAL A 312 -3.92 19.26 3.79
CA VAL A 312 -4.87 19.64 4.85
C VAL A 312 -6.33 19.47 4.42
N ARG A 313 -6.65 19.73 3.15
CA ARG A 313 -8.04 19.79 2.64
C ARG A 313 -8.44 18.59 1.80
N ALA A 314 -7.48 17.76 1.37
CA ALA A 314 -7.76 16.57 0.57
C ALA A 314 -7.09 15.30 1.11
N ALA A 315 -6.40 15.41 2.25
CA ALA A 315 -5.68 14.31 2.86
C ALA A 315 -4.74 13.57 1.88
N THR A 316 -3.97 14.30 1.07
CA THR A 316 -2.97 13.65 0.21
C THR A 316 -1.87 13.02 1.07
N THR A 317 -1.63 11.73 0.87
CA THR A 317 -0.68 10.94 1.66
C THR A 317 0.59 10.62 0.87
N CYS A 318 0.56 10.69 -0.46
CA CYS A 318 1.68 10.34 -1.32
C CYS A 318 1.88 11.36 -2.45
N ASP A 319 3.09 11.38 -3.01
CA ASP A 319 3.54 12.21 -4.13
C ASP A 319 3.37 13.73 -3.96
N SER A 320 3.09 14.21 -2.74
CA SER A 320 3.17 15.64 -2.42
C SER A 320 4.61 16.12 -2.49
N ILE A 321 4.85 17.26 -3.14
CA ILE A 321 6.18 17.88 -3.23
C ILE A 321 6.71 18.39 -1.88
N LEU A 322 5.85 18.46 -0.85
CA LEU A 322 6.26 18.79 0.52
C LEU A 322 6.92 17.62 1.23
N ASN A 323 6.75 16.39 0.73
CA ASN A 323 7.49 15.24 1.19
C ASN A 323 8.91 15.25 0.58
N THR A 324 9.95 15.20 1.43
CA THR A 324 11.33 15.31 0.94
C THR A 324 11.76 14.19 0.01
N TRP A 325 11.10 13.03 0.06
CA TRP A 325 11.37 11.88 -0.81
C TRP A 325 10.55 11.89 -2.11
N ARG A 326 9.71 12.92 -2.29
CA ARG A 326 8.87 13.17 -3.48
C ARG A 326 8.95 14.62 -3.97
N ALA A 327 9.98 15.36 -3.55
CA ALA A 327 10.18 16.75 -3.96
C ALA A 327 10.44 16.92 -5.47
N ASP A 328 10.77 15.83 -6.17
CA ASP A 328 10.95 15.76 -7.62
C ASP A 328 9.64 15.56 -8.41
N ARG A 329 8.51 15.33 -7.72
CA ARG A 329 7.19 15.17 -8.36
C ARG A 329 6.62 16.50 -8.83
N ASN A 330 5.63 16.43 -9.72
CA ASN A 330 4.84 17.60 -10.05
C ASN A 330 3.74 17.82 -9.00
N PRO A 331 3.36 19.09 -8.70
CA PRO A 331 2.34 19.38 -7.70
C PRO A 331 0.97 18.71 -7.96
N ASP A 332 0.62 18.47 -9.23
CA ASP A 332 -0.63 17.83 -9.65
C ASP A 332 -0.63 16.30 -9.50
N GLU A 333 0.48 15.71 -9.06
CA GLU A 333 0.60 14.26 -8.86
C GLU A 333 0.24 13.79 -7.45
N ALA A 334 0.16 14.72 -6.50
CA ALA A 334 -0.21 14.46 -5.11
C ALA A 334 -1.54 13.70 -5.03
N CYS A 335 -1.58 12.66 -4.21
CA CYS A 335 -2.75 11.79 -4.10
C CYS A 335 -2.90 11.15 -2.72
N ARG A 336 -4.09 10.65 -2.44
CA ARG A 336 -4.38 9.80 -1.29
C ARG A 336 -4.28 8.33 -1.72
N LEU A 337 -3.42 7.56 -1.06
CA LEU A 337 -3.27 6.11 -1.26
C LEU A 337 -3.43 5.32 0.06
N ASP A 338 -3.31 6.01 1.18
CA ASP A 338 -3.44 5.45 2.52
C ASP A 338 -4.80 5.83 3.09
N TYR A 339 -5.54 4.83 3.57
CA TYR A 339 -6.94 4.99 3.97
C TYR A 339 -7.24 4.36 5.31
N ALA A 340 -8.34 4.81 5.93
CA ALA A 340 -9.15 3.98 6.82
C ALA A 340 -10.59 3.91 6.27
N LEU A 341 -10.90 2.81 5.59
CA LEU A 341 -12.24 2.52 5.10
C LEU A 341 -13.03 1.77 6.18
N ILE A 342 -14.23 2.24 6.52
CA ILE A 342 -14.99 1.78 7.68
C ILE A 342 -16.37 1.26 7.31
N ASP A 343 -16.87 0.29 8.08
CA ASP A 343 -18.30 -0.05 8.06
C ASP A 343 -19.09 1.02 8.84
N LYS A 344 -19.70 1.95 8.09
CA LYS A 344 -20.47 3.06 8.65
C LYS A 344 -21.65 2.65 9.52
N ASN A 345 -22.11 1.39 9.43
CA ASN A 345 -23.22 0.92 10.25
C ASN A 345 -22.84 0.88 11.73
N LEU A 346 -21.61 0.47 12.03
CA LEU A 346 -21.11 0.29 13.41
C LEU A 346 -20.07 1.32 13.82
N LEU A 347 -19.48 2.05 12.87
CA LEU A 347 -18.42 3.02 13.12
C LEU A 347 -18.77 4.41 12.59
N HIS A 348 -18.51 5.42 13.41
CA HIS A 348 -18.63 6.82 13.03
C HIS A 348 -17.25 7.50 13.14
N PRO A 349 -16.75 8.12 12.08
CA PRO A 349 -15.50 8.87 12.11
C PRO A 349 -15.75 10.28 12.68
N VAL A 350 -14.99 10.63 13.72
CA VAL A 350 -15.11 11.91 14.43
C VAL A 350 -14.13 12.94 13.85
N GLU A 351 -12.93 12.49 13.54
CA GLU A 351 -11.85 13.31 13.00
C GLU A 351 -10.99 12.42 12.10
N ALA A 352 -10.52 12.95 10.98
CA ALA A 352 -9.57 12.26 10.12
C ALA A 352 -8.57 13.28 9.57
N GLY A 353 -7.35 12.83 9.26
CA GLY A 353 -6.34 13.70 8.66
C GLY A 353 -4.98 13.06 8.52
N VAL A 354 -4.08 13.80 7.89
CA VAL A 354 -2.71 13.37 7.61
C VAL A 354 -1.80 13.70 8.80
N LYS A 355 -0.89 12.80 9.16
CA LYS A 355 0.06 12.92 10.27
C LYS A 355 1.48 12.64 9.75
N PHE A 356 2.51 12.90 10.57
CA PHE A 356 3.91 12.70 10.20
C PHE A 356 4.33 13.51 8.96
N THR A 357 3.86 14.76 8.89
CA THR A 357 4.13 15.66 7.76
C THR A 357 5.37 16.52 7.96
N GLU A 358 5.83 16.61 9.20
CA GLU A 358 7.06 17.26 9.60
C GLU A 358 8.31 16.43 9.25
N LYS A 359 9.48 17.03 9.48
CA LYS A 359 10.78 16.44 9.12
C LYS A 359 11.56 16.05 10.35
N ILE A 360 12.31 14.98 10.21
CA ILE A 360 13.38 14.60 11.12
C ILE A 360 14.59 15.49 10.81
N PRO A 361 15.16 16.22 11.80
CA PRO A 361 16.30 17.09 11.58
C PRO A 361 17.47 16.34 10.93
N ASN A 362 18.08 16.95 9.91
CA ASN A 362 19.18 16.40 9.10
C ASN A 362 18.87 15.11 8.32
N VAL A 363 17.61 14.67 8.28
CA VAL A 363 17.20 13.44 7.57
C VAL A 363 16.13 13.72 6.51
N GLY A 364 15.05 14.43 6.85
CA GLY A 364 13.91 14.67 5.96
C GLY A 364 12.60 14.07 6.49
N SER A 365 11.61 13.85 5.63
CA SER A 365 10.31 13.25 5.99
C SER A 365 10.47 11.85 6.58
N TYR A 366 9.55 11.44 7.47
CA TYR A 366 9.61 10.13 8.15
C TYR A 366 9.48 8.94 7.19
N SER A 367 8.74 9.11 6.10
CA SER A 367 8.56 8.13 5.03
C SER A 367 8.27 8.87 3.71
N ASP A 368 8.30 8.17 2.58
CA ASP A 368 7.87 8.72 1.28
C ASP A 368 6.34 8.79 1.15
N HIS A 369 5.63 8.30 2.17
CA HIS A 369 4.23 8.58 2.46
C HIS A 369 4.13 9.44 3.73
N PHE A 370 3.06 10.21 3.85
CA PHE A 370 2.58 10.72 5.12
C PHE A 370 1.59 9.73 5.75
N ALA A 371 1.51 9.70 7.07
CA ALA A 371 0.62 8.78 7.77
C ALA A 371 -0.84 9.28 7.68
N TYR A 372 -1.80 8.37 7.74
CA TYR A 372 -3.22 8.70 7.81
C TYR A 372 -3.77 8.31 9.18
N SER A 373 -4.51 9.22 9.82
CA SER A 373 -5.09 9.02 11.14
C SER A 373 -6.59 9.25 11.12
N VAL A 374 -7.32 8.47 11.91
CA VAL A 374 -8.76 8.64 12.14
C VAL A 374 -9.11 8.36 13.61
N ASN A 375 -10.00 9.19 14.15
CA ASN A 375 -10.64 8.99 15.44
C ASN A 375 -12.03 8.38 15.20
N LEU A 376 -12.28 7.21 15.75
CA LEU A 376 -13.50 6.44 15.49
C LEU A 376 -14.29 6.23 16.77
N ARG A 377 -15.61 6.29 16.63
CA ARG A 377 -16.57 5.94 17.68
C ARG A 377 -17.40 4.74 17.23
N LEU A 378 -17.70 3.82 18.14
CA LEU A 378 -18.68 2.78 17.89
C LEU A 378 -20.11 3.34 18.05
N ASN A 379 -20.98 2.98 17.12
CA ASN A 379 -22.40 3.31 17.21
C ASN A 379 -23.08 2.43 18.25
N LYS A 380 -23.90 3.05 19.13
CA LYS A 380 -24.62 2.36 20.22
C LYS A 380 -25.68 1.38 19.69
N GLU A 381 -26.29 1.74 18.56
CA GLU A 381 -27.12 0.86 17.75
C GLU A 381 -26.62 0.93 16.30
N PRO A 382 -26.71 -0.15 15.52
CA PRO A 382 -26.46 -0.07 14.09
C PRO A 382 -27.31 1.07 13.51
N LEU A 383 -26.74 1.92 12.64
CA LEU A 383 -27.42 3.04 11.97
C LEU A 383 -28.69 2.62 11.18
N SER A 384 -28.95 1.32 11.11
CA SER A 384 -29.90 0.69 10.23
C SER A 384 -30.31 -0.67 10.84
N LYS A 385 -31.55 -0.77 11.33
CA LYS A 385 -32.38 -1.97 11.12
C LYS A 385 -33.00 -1.82 9.73
N ILE A 386 -32.20 -1.68 8.67
CA ILE A 386 -32.77 -1.62 7.32
C ILE A 386 -33.32 -3.01 7.01
N THR A 387 -34.64 -3.10 7.08
CA THR A 387 -35.45 -4.06 6.33
C THR A 387 -34.86 -4.17 4.92
N ALA A 388 -34.42 -5.37 4.55
CA ALA A 388 -33.95 -5.71 3.23
C ALA A 388 -35.07 -5.50 2.19
N THR A 389 -35.23 -4.26 1.75
CA THR A 389 -36.04 -3.86 0.59
C THR A 389 -35.37 -2.62 -0.02
N GLU A 390 -34.16 -2.77 -0.53
CA GLU A 390 -33.70 -1.93 -1.62
C GLU A 390 -33.57 -2.82 -2.86
N CYS A 391 -34.38 -2.49 -3.87
CA CYS A 391 -34.27 -3.04 -5.21
C CYS A 391 -32.83 -2.95 -5.71
N PRO A 392 -32.42 -3.84 -6.60
CA PRO A 392 -31.01 -4.06 -6.88
C PRO A 392 -30.35 -2.88 -7.57
N ASN A 393 -29.14 -2.64 -7.09
CA ASN A 393 -28.32 -1.50 -7.41
C ASN A 393 -27.65 -1.72 -8.79
N ASN A 394 -28.24 -1.16 -9.86
CA ASN A 394 -27.69 -1.22 -11.23
C ASN A 394 -26.21 -0.82 -11.28
N ASP A 395 -25.76 0.03 -10.35
CA ASP A 395 -24.37 0.46 -10.24
C ASP A 395 -23.42 -0.67 -9.82
N LEU A 396 -23.86 -1.57 -8.94
CA LEU A 396 -23.07 -2.74 -8.50
C LEU A 396 -22.96 -3.77 -9.64
N LEU A 397 -24.05 -3.99 -10.37
CA LEU A 397 -24.03 -4.82 -11.59
C LEU A 397 -23.07 -4.22 -12.63
N GLY A 398 -23.10 -2.89 -12.82
CA GLY A 398 -22.16 -2.18 -13.69
C GLY A 398 -20.70 -2.36 -13.26
N LEU A 399 -20.41 -2.31 -11.95
CA LEU A 399 -19.07 -2.58 -11.42
C LEU A 399 -18.60 -4.00 -11.74
N TYR A 400 -19.44 -5.02 -11.55
CA TYR A 400 -19.09 -6.40 -11.86
C TYR A 400 -18.75 -6.60 -13.33
N LEU A 401 -19.53 -6.01 -14.23
CA LEU A 401 -19.25 -6.08 -15.67
C LEU A 401 -17.92 -5.39 -16.02
N LYS A 402 -17.63 -4.21 -15.44
CA LYS A 402 -16.34 -3.53 -15.60
C LYS A 402 -15.18 -4.38 -15.08
N PHE A 403 -15.30 -4.94 -13.88
CA PHE A 403 -14.26 -5.75 -13.26
C PHE A 403 -14.01 -7.05 -14.05
N ARG A 404 -15.08 -7.74 -14.46
CA ARG A 404 -14.99 -8.92 -15.32
C ARG A 404 -14.28 -8.62 -16.64
N ASN A 405 -14.58 -7.49 -17.27
CA ASN A 405 -13.93 -7.07 -18.50
C ASN A 405 -12.45 -6.75 -18.29
N LEU A 406 -12.09 -6.09 -17.17
CA LEU A 406 -10.70 -5.83 -16.79
C LEU A 406 -9.89 -7.13 -16.66
N VAL A 407 -10.45 -8.14 -15.96
CA VAL A 407 -9.78 -9.45 -15.78
C VAL A 407 -9.66 -10.20 -17.10
N ASN A 408 -10.73 -10.27 -17.89
CA ASN A 408 -10.70 -10.96 -19.20
C ASN A 408 -9.71 -10.30 -20.18
N ASN A 409 -9.68 -8.97 -20.24
CA ASN A 409 -8.73 -8.26 -21.09
C ASN A 409 -7.28 -8.60 -20.70
N TYR A 410 -6.97 -8.60 -19.40
CA TYR A 410 -5.65 -9.00 -18.92
C TYR A 410 -5.28 -10.44 -19.30
N ILE A 411 -6.22 -11.39 -19.17
CA ILE A 411 -6.01 -12.79 -19.56
C ILE A 411 -5.68 -12.87 -21.05
N GLN A 412 -6.53 -12.28 -21.92
CA GLN A 412 -6.45 -12.41 -23.37
C GLN A 412 -5.26 -11.65 -23.99
N THR A 413 -4.86 -10.53 -23.39
CA THR A 413 -3.76 -9.73 -23.95
C THR A 413 -2.45 -10.08 -23.28
N THR A 414 -2.35 -9.79 -21.98
CA THR A 414 -1.06 -9.71 -21.31
C THR A 414 -0.59 -11.09 -20.87
N LEU A 415 -1.44 -11.86 -20.19
CA LEU A 415 -1.07 -13.16 -19.67
C LEU A 415 -0.81 -14.17 -20.79
N GLU A 416 -1.67 -14.21 -21.80
CA GLU A 416 -1.48 -15.07 -22.97
C GLU A 416 -0.19 -14.76 -23.71
N TRP A 417 0.07 -13.50 -24.03
CA TRP A 417 1.32 -13.10 -24.67
C TRP A 417 2.55 -13.48 -23.84
N GLN A 418 2.55 -13.16 -22.54
CA GLN A 418 3.67 -13.48 -21.66
C GLN A 418 3.92 -14.98 -21.55
N ARG A 419 2.86 -15.78 -21.46
CA ARG A 419 2.98 -17.24 -21.40
C ARG A 419 3.54 -17.79 -22.71
N GLN A 420 3.03 -17.33 -23.85
CA GLN A 420 3.39 -17.85 -25.16
C GLN A 420 4.82 -17.49 -25.55
N TRP A 421 5.22 -16.23 -25.40
CA TRP A 421 6.59 -15.81 -25.70
C TRP A 421 7.61 -16.53 -24.82
N ARG A 422 7.35 -16.68 -23.51
CA ARG A 422 8.25 -17.40 -22.60
C ARG A 422 8.35 -18.88 -22.94
N LEU A 423 7.26 -19.50 -23.39
CA LEU A 423 7.27 -20.89 -23.85
C LEU A 423 8.13 -21.03 -25.12
N TRP A 424 7.95 -20.16 -26.10
CA TRP A 424 8.77 -20.16 -27.31
C TRP A 424 10.25 -19.90 -27.01
N HIS A 425 10.55 -18.97 -26.10
CA HIS A 425 11.90 -18.73 -25.62
C HIS A 425 12.52 -20.00 -25.01
N PHE A 426 11.79 -20.74 -24.18
CA PHE A 426 12.24 -22.01 -23.63
C PHE A 426 12.52 -23.04 -24.72
N VAL A 427 11.57 -23.28 -25.62
CA VAL A 427 11.70 -24.26 -26.70
C VAL A 427 12.88 -23.95 -27.61
N LEU A 428 13.00 -22.70 -28.06
CA LEU A 428 14.11 -22.26 -28.90
C LEU A 428 15.46 -22.38 -28.18
N SER A 429 15.50 -22.03 -26.89
CA SER A 429 16.72 -22.15 -26.07
C SER A 429 17.18 -23.61 -25.94
N MET A 430 16.26 -24.57 -25.82
CA MET A 430 16.61 -25.99 -25.81
C MET A 430 17.21 -26.44 -27.15
N PHE A 431 16.60 -26.06 -28.27
CA PHE A 431 17.14 -26.39 -29.59
C PHE A 431 18.53 -25.79 -29.82
N ILE A 432 18.72 -24.52 -29.47
CA ILE A 432 20.02 -23.85 -29.61
C ILE A 432 21.08 -24.50 -28.71
N ALA A 433 20.74 -24.81 -27.45
CA ALA A 433 21.67 -25.46 -26.53
C ALA A 433 22.10 -26.85 -27.03
N ILE A 434 21.18 -27.64 -27.58
CA ILE A 434 21.48 -28.96 -28.19
C ILE A 434 22.34 -28.77 -29.45
N ALA A 435 22.02 -27.80 -30.31
CA ALA A 435 22.79 -27.51 -31.52
C ALA A 435 24.21 -27.04 -31.21
N PHE A 436 24.45 -26.41 -30.06
CA PHE A 436 25.79 -25.99 -29.64
C PHE A 436 26.71 -27.18 -29.31
N ILE A 437 26.17 -28.35 -28.93
CA ILE A 437 26.99 -29.54 -28.59
C ILE A 437 27.91 -29.96 -29.76
N PRO A 438 27.41 -30.26 -30.98
CA PRO A 438 28.28 -30.59 -32.10
C PRO A 438 29.15 -29.42 -32.55
N VAL A 439 28.67 -28.18 -32.45
CA VAL A 439 29.47 -26.97 -32.80
C VAL A 439 30.69 -26.85 -31.88
N ILE A 440 30.51 -27.05 -30.58
CA ILE A 440 31.59 -27.05 -29.59
C ILE A 440 32.65 -28.10 -29.97
N ILE A 441 32.22 -29.31 -30.33
CA ILE A 441 33.12 -30.39 -30.74
C ILE A 441 33.92 -29.97 -31.98
N VAL A 442 33.26 -29.54 -33.06
CA VAL A 442 33.94 -29.17 -34.32
C VAL A 442 34.89 -28.00 -34.12
N VAL A 443 34.43 -26.96 -33.43
CA VAL A 443 35.20 -25.73 -33.21
C VAL A 443 36.39 -25.97 -32.29
N SER A 444 36.30 -26.92 -31.34
CA SER A 444 37.41 -27.26 -30.46
C SER A 444 38.64 -27.77 -31.22
N TYR A 445 38.46 -28.44 -32.37
CA TYR A 445 39.57 -28.91 -33.21
C TYR A 445 40.27 -27.81 -34.00
N ARG A 446 39.59 -26.67 -34.26
CA ARG A 446 40.12 -25.56 -35.07
C ARG A 446 40.61 -24.41 -34.20
N ALA A 447 39.84 -24.06 -33.18
CA ALA A 447 40.07 -22.92 -32.29
C ALA A 447 39.54 -23.24 -30.88
N PRO A 448 40.32 -23.94 -30.04
CA PRO A 448 39.88 -24.41 -28.71
C PRO A 448 39.33 -23.30 -27.78
N TRP A 449 39.82 -22.08 -27.92
CA TRP A 449 39.34 -20.95 -27.13
C TRP A 449 37.88 -20.59 -27.45
N SER A 450 37.44 -20.81 -28.69
CA SER A 450 36.09 -20.44 -29.12
C SER A 450 35.03 -21.46 -28.69
N SER A 451 35.38 -22.74 -28.47
CA SER A 451 34.47 -23.70 -27.83
C SER A 451 34.07 -23.29 -26.41
N VAL A 452 34.94 -22.57 -25.69
CA VAL A 452 34.60 -22.01 -24.36
C VAL A 452 33.51 -20.94 -24.48
N LEU A 453 33.55 -20.11 -25.54
CA LEU A 453 32.52 -19.09 -25.78
C LEU A 453 31.17 -19.74 -26.11
N PHE A 454 31.13 -20.74 -27.01
CA PHE A 454 29.90 -21.47 -27.31
C PHE A 454 29.34 -22.16 -26.06
N TYR A 455 30.18 -22.77 -25.24
CA TYR A 455 29.73 -23.36 -23.97
C TYR A 455 29.14 -22.30 -23.03
N PHE A 456 29.84 -21.17 -22.84
CA PHE A 456 29.39 -20.09 -21.97
C PHE A 456 28.05 -19.50 -22.43
N PHE A 457 27.92 -19.13 -23.71
CA PHE A 457 26.66 -18.62 -24.26
C PHE A 457 25.56 -19.69 -24.26
N GLY A 458 25.91 -20.95 -24.53
CA GLY A 458 24.99 -22.08 -24.43
C GLY A 458 24.41 -22.22 -23.03
N CYS A 459 25.23 -22.07 -21.99
CA CYS A 459 24.78 -22.09 -20.59
C CYS A 459 23.81 -20.93 -20.28
N ILE A 460 24.10 -19.71 -20.76
CA ILE A 460 23.21 -18.56 -20.57
C ILE A 460 21.87 -18.78 -21.27
N ILE A 461 21.89 -19.20 -22.54
CA ILE A 461 20.68 -19.45 -23.34
C ILE A 461 19.85 -20.55 -22.67
N PHE A 462 20.49 -21.67 -22.31
CA PHE A 462 19.82 -22.76 -21.60
C PHE A 462 19.19 -22.30 -20.28
N SER A 463 19.93 -21.56 -19.45
CA SER A 463 19.47 -21.12 -18.13
C SER A 463 18.30 -20.15 -18.23
N THR A 464 18.40 -19.14 -19.10
CA THR A 464 17.31 -18.17 -19.35
C THR A 464 16.10 -18.83 -19.99
N GLY A 465 16.31 -19.77 -20.90
CA GLY A 465 15.30 -20.66 -21.45
C GLY A 465 14.55 -21.41 -20.37
N LEU A 466 15.27 -22.14 -19.51
CA LEU A 466 14.71 -22.95 -18.44
C LEU A 466 13.89 -22.12 -17.45
N VAL A 467 14.41 -20.96 -17.02
CA VAL A 467 13.69 -20.02 -16.15
C VAL A 467 12.38 -19.56 -16.80
N ASN A 468 12.41 -19.16 -18.08
CA ASN A 468 11.19 -18.77 -18.80
C ASN A 468 10.21 -19.94 -18.98
N GLY A 469 10.71 -21.17 -19.18
CA GLY A 469 9.89 -22.38 -19.24
C GLY A 469 9.15 -22.62 -17.92
N MET A 470 9.85 -22.52 -16.79
CA MET A 470 9.25 -22.63 -15.45
C MET A 470 8.21 -21.52 -15.22
N ILE A 471 8.52 -20.27 -15.55
CA ILE A 471 7.57 -19.15 -15.40
C ILE A 471 6.33 -19.37 -16.27
N SER A 472 6.50 -19.77 -17.53
CA SER A 472 5.37 -20.00 -18.44
C SER A 472 4.47 -21.16 -17.97
N PHE A 473 5.09 -22.29 -17.63
CA PHE A 473 4.35 -23.52 -17.31
C PHE A 473 3.79 -23.53 -15.89
N LEU A 474 4.58 -23.16 -14.88
CA LEU A 474 4.14 -23.20 -13.48
C LEU A 474 3.38 -21.93 -13.12
N PHE A 475 4.04 -20.78 -13.20
CA PHE A 475 3.45 -19.52 -12.78
C PHE A 475 2.32 -19.07 -13.72
N GLY A 476 2.51 -19.14 -15.04
CA GLY A 476 1.49 -18.73 -16.00
C GLY A 476 0.21 -19.55 -15.90
N ARG A 477 0.30 -20.84 -15.54
CA ARG A 477 -0.89 -21.68 -15.25
C ARG A 477 -1.51 -21.34 -13.90
N TYR A 478 -0.70 -21.14 -12.88
CA TYR A 478 -1.17 -20.73 -11.55
C TYR A 478 -1.96 -19.41 -11.62
N GLU A 479 -1.38 -18.38 -12.24
CA GLU A 479 -2.02 -17.07 -12.39
C GLU A 479 -3.32 -17.18 -13.22
N LEU A 480 -3.31 -17.92 -14.33
CA LEU A 480 -4.51 -18.14 -15.14
C LEU A 480 -5.65 -18.79 -14.36
N ARG A 481 -5.34 -19.78 -13.51
CA ARG A 481 -6.36 -20.49 -12.72
C ARG A 481 -6.96 -19.56 -11.67
N ASN A 482 -6.15 -18.77 -10.97
CA ASN A 482 -6.65 -17.82 -9.98
C ASN A 482 -7.50 -16.72 -10.63
N LEU A 483 -7.10 -16.19 -11.79
CA LEU A 483 -7.90 -15.19 -12.51
C LEU A 483 -9.23 -15.77 -13.04
N ARG A 484 -9.25 -17.04 -13.43
CA ARG A 484 -10.49 -17.73 -13.83
C ARG A 484 -11.42 -17.95 -12.64
N GLU A 485 -10.88 -18.30 -11.48
CA GLU A 485 -11.67 -18.41 -10.25
C GLU A 485 -12.36 -17.09 -9.93
N VAL A 486 -11.62 -15.98 -9.97
CA VAL A 486 -12.20 -14.64 -9.80
C VAL A 486 -13.30 -14.36 -10.83
N ILE A 487 -13.14 -14.75 -12.10
CA ILE A 487 -14.21 -14.62 -13.10
C ILE A 487 -15.46 -15.42 -12.71
N PHE A 488 -15.30 -16.65 -12.23
CA PHE A 488 -16.43 -17.49 -11.82
C PHE A 488 -17.16 -16.86 -10.63
N GLU A 489 -16.43 -16.37 -9.63
CA GLU A 489 -17.04 -15.66 -8.49
C GLU A 489 -17.82 -14.42 -8.93
N ILE A 490 -17.29 -13.62 -9.87
CA ILE A 490 -17.98 -12.45 -10.42
C ILE A 490 -19.24 -12.89 -11.19
N ASP A 491 -19.15 -13.95 -12.00
CA ASP A 491 -20.27 -14.47 -12.78
C ASP A 491 -21.40 -14.98 -11.87
N ASP A 492 -21.06 -15.68 -10.79
CA ASP A 492 -22.02 -16.15 -9.78
C ASP A 492 -22.76 -14.98 -9.12
N ARG A 493 -22.04 -13.95 -8.66
CA ARG A 493 -22.66 -12.74 -8.07
C ARG A 493 -23.46 -11.93 -9.08
N THR A 494 -22.99 -11.85 -10.32
CA THR A 494 -23.69 -11.18 -11.41
C THR A 494 -25.03 -11.86 -11.71
N ASN A 495 -25.05 -13.19 -11.78
CA ASN A 495 -26.25 -13.96 -12.03
C ASN A 495 -27.24 -13.85 -10.87
N PHE A 496 -26.73 -13.92 -9.63
CA PHE A 496 -27.54 -13.69 -8.44
C PHE A 496 -28.21 -12.31 -8.46
N LEU A 497 -27.45 -11.24 -8.70
CA LEU A 497 -28.02 -9.89 -8.78
C LEU A 497 -29.07 -9.79 -9.89
N LYS A 498 -28.79 -10.29 -11.11
CA LYS A 498 -29.76 -10.30 -12.22
C LYS A 498 -31.06 -11.00 -11.86
N HIS A 499 -30.98 -12.13 -11.16
CA HIS A 499 -32.16 -12.83 -10.67
C HIS A 499 -32.95 -11.95 -9.68
N VAL A 500 -32.26 -11.31 -8.73
CA VAL A 500 -32.90 -10.39 -7.76
C VAL A 500 -33.50 -9.15 -8.45
N ILE A 501 -32.95 -8.67 -9.57
CA ILE A 501 -33.51 -7.52 -10.34
C ILE A 501 -34.79 -7.87 -11.06
N GLN A 502 -34.92 -9.11 -11.51
CA GLN A 502 -36.05 -9.56 -12.30
C GLN A 502 -37.26 -10.00 -11.45
N CYS A 503 -37.05 -10.23 -10.15
CA CYS A 503 -38.11 -10.46 -9.16
C CYS A 503 -38.58 -9.14 -8.55
#